data_AF-A0A261QAU1-F1
#
_entry.id   AF-A0A261QAU1-F1
#
_cell.length_a   1.000
_cell.length_b   1.000
_cell.length_c   1.000
_cell.angle_alpha   90.00
_cell.angle_beta   90.00
_cell.angle_gamma   90.00
#
_symmetry.space_group_name_H-M   'P 1'
#
loop_
_entity.id
_entity.type
_entity.pdbx_description
1 polymer ?
#
loop_
_entity_poly.entity_id
_entity_poly.type
_entity_poly.pdbx_seq_one_letter_code
_entity_poly.pdbx_strand_id
1 'polypeptide(L)'
;MTGIIKAYGLTNADAISELKRSMGVERIEVTGQYFTAVHNDCVLETARMQENSVDLVLTSIPFSNHYEYTPSYNDFGHTNNDQHFFEQMDFLTPQLLRVLKPGRVAAIHVKDRILFGSVTGTGMPTVNPFHAKTIFHYMAHGFAFIGQIT
;
A
#
# COMPACT_ATOMS: atom_id res chain seq x y z
N MET A 1 -33.03 1.74 -14.15
CA MET A 1 -32.56 0.38 -14.50
C MET A 1 -32.93 -0.02 -15.94
N THR A 2 -34.21 0.04 -16.31
CA THR A 2 -34.72 -0.42 -17.62
C THR A 2 -34.22 0.35 -18.84
N GLY A 3 -33.93 1.65 -18.70
CA GLY A 3 -33.41 2.47 -19.81
C GLY A 3 -31.97 2.14 -20.23
N ILE A 4 -31.11 1.82 -19.25
CA ILE A 4 -29.70 1.47 -19.49
C ILE A 4 -29.59 0.09 -20.16
N ILE A 5 -30.36 -0.89 -19.69
CA ILE A 5 -30.42 -2.24 -20.27
C ILE A 5 -30.92 -2.21 -21.72
N LYS A 6 -31.84 -1.29 -22.05
CA LYS A 6 -32.37 -1.12 -23.41
C LYS A 6 -31.37 -0.48 -24.37
N ALA A 7 -30.47 0.39 -23.88
CA ALA A 7 -29.48 1.07 -24.71
C ALA A 7 -28.24 0.22 -24.99
N TYR A 8 -27.81 -0.61 -24.03
CA TYR A 8 -26.52 -1.34 -24.09
C TYR A 8 -26.65 -2.87 -24.12
N GLY A 9 -27.88 -3.42 -24.04
CA GLY A 9 -28.11 -4.87 -23.97
C GLY A 9 -27.67 -5.51 -22.65
N LEU A 10 -27.96 -6.80 -22.48
CA LEU A 10 -27.53 -7.65 -21.34
C LEU A 10 -26.06 -8.09 -21.45
N THR A 11 -25.36 -7.69 -22.50
CA THR A 11 -23.98 -8.05 -22.75
C THR A 11 -23.07 -7.22 -21.86
N ASN A 12 -22.65 -7.83 -20.74
CA ASN A 12 -21.72 -7.29 -19.76
C ASN A 12 -20.37 -6.78 -20.31
N ALA A 13 -20.09 -6.81 -21.62
CA ALA A 13 -18.79 -6.47 -22.18
C ALA A 13 -18.40 -4.99 -21.95
N ASP A 14 -19.33 -4.06 -22.15
CA ASP A 14 -19.06 -2.62 -22.00
C ASP A 14 -19.00 -2.21 -20.52
N ALA A 15 -19.86 -2.77 -19.68
CA ALA A 15 -19.78 -2.61 -18.22
C ALA A 15 -18.50 -3.23 -17.64
N ILE A 16 -18.06 -4.40 -18.14
CA ILE A 16 -16.78 -5.03 -17.77
C ILE A 16 -15.62 -4.15 -18.24
N SER A 17 -15.72 -3.52 -19.41
CA SER A 17 -14.71 -2.59 -19.94
C SER A 17 -14.56 -1.35 -19.06
N GLU A 18 -15.66 -0.76 -18.59
CA GLU A 18 -15.62 0.37 -17.64
C GLU A 18 -15.18 -0.04 -16.22
N LEU A 19 -15.45 -1.29 -15.82
CA LEU A 19 -14.96 -1.89 -14.58
C LEU A 19 -13.50 -2.37 -14.66
N LYS A 20 -12.83 -2.26 -15.83
CA LYS A 20 -11.40 -2.56 -15.92
C LYS A 20 -10.63 -1.51 -15.13
N ARG A 21 -10.28 -1.89 -13.91
CA ARG A 21 -9.27 -1.21 -13.10
C ARG A 21 -8.02 -0.95 -13.94
N SER A 22 -7.43 0.22 -13.77
CA SER A 22 -6.22 0.60 -14.49
C SER A 22 -5.02 -0.20 -14.00
N MET A 23 -4.12 -0.52 -14.92
CA MET A 23 -2.80 -1.06 -14.59
C MET A 23 -1.76 0.02 -14.82
N GLY A 24 -1.05 0.39 -13.76
CA GLY A 24 -0.04 1.44 -13.79
C GLY A 24 -0.58 2.86 -13.97
N VAL A 25 0.34 3.80 -14.08
CA VAL A 25 0.09 5.23 -14.28
C VAL A 25 1.22 5.82 -15.13
N GLU A 26 0.93 6.88 -15.88
CA GLU A 26 1.98 7.64 -16.55
C GLU A 26 2.86 8.33 -15.50
N ARG A 27 4.17 8.07 -15.53
CA ARG A 27 5.11 8.67 -14.58
C ARG A 27 5.26 10.17 -14.87
N ILE A 28 4.92 10.98 -13.87
CA ILE A 28 5.15 12.43 -13.90
C ILE A 28 6.12 12.77 -12.77
N GLU A 29 7.17 13.52 -13.06
CA GLU A 29 8.13 14.02 -12.08
C GLU A 29 8.17 15.55 -12.09
N VAL A 30 8.10 16.13 -10.90
CA VAL A 30 8.28 17.56 -10.69
C VAL A 30 9.45 17.76 -9.73
N THR A 31 10.47 18.49 -10.20
CA THR A 31 11.67 18.78 -9.42
C THR A 31 11.78 20.27 -9.13
N GLY A 32 11.95 20.61 -7.86
CA GLY A 32 12.27 21.95 -7.37
C GLY A 32 13.66 22.01 -6.74
N GLN A 33 13.97 23.11 -6.06
CA GLN A 33 15.28 23.30 -5.43
C GLN A 33 15.58 22.29 -4.29
N TYR A 34 14.54 21.92 -3.53
CA TYR A 34 14.67 21.10 -2.32
C TYR A 34 13.74 19.89 -2.31
N PHE A 35 13.07 19.60 -3.42
CA PHE A 35 12.13 18.50 -3.50
C PHE A 35 12.10 17.89 -4.90
N THR A 36 11.77 16.60 -4.92
CA THR A 36 11.32 15.88 -6.10
C THR A 36 10.02 15.19 -5.71
N ALA A 37 8.97 15.43 -6.49
CA ALA A 37 7.68 14.78 -6.32
C ALA A 37 7.40 13.93 -7.55
N VAL A 38 7.08 12.65 -7.34
CA VAL A 38 6.84 11.69 -8.42
C VAL A 38 5.44 11.12 -8.29
N HIS A 39 4.65 11.26 -9.35
CA HIS A 39 3.41 10.53 -9.53
C HIS A 39 3.72 9.23 -10.27
N ASN A 40 3.83 8.14 -9.52
CA ASN A 40 4.07 6.79 -10.05
C ASN A 40 3.66 5.74 -9.02
N ASP A 41 3.64 4.48 -9.44
CA ASP A 41 3.65 3.34 -8.53
C ASP A 41 4.94 3.35 -7.68
N CYS A 42 4.81 3.31 -6.35
CA CYS A 42 5.94 3.42 -5.45
C CYS A 42 6.90 2.23 -5.50
N VAL A 43 6.45 1.02 -5.87
CA VAL A 43 7.31 -0.14 -6.09
C VAL A 43 8.20 0.13 -7.29
N LEU A 44 7.57 0.50 -8.42
CA LEU A 44 8.29 0.78 -9.66
C LEU A 44 9.21 1.98 -9.54
N GLU A 45 8.81 3.02 -8.81
CA GLU A 45 9.64 4.20 -8.60
C GLU A 45 10.85 3.91 -7.72
N THR A 46 10.65 3.26 -6.57
CA THR A 46 11.74 2.94 -5.64
C THR A 46 12.74 1.98 -6.28
N ALA A 47 12.29 1.05 -7.12
CA ALA A 47 13.15 0.15 -7.87
C ALA A 47 14.15 0.87 -8.81
N ARG A 48 13.82 2.08 -9.26
CA ARG A 48 14.69 2.90 -10.14
C ARG A 48 15.72 3.72 -9.37
N MET A 49 15.53 3.92 -8.06
CA MET A 49 16.41 4.72 -7.24
C MET A 49 17.76 4.02 -7.01
N GLN A 50 18.83 4.80 -6.89
CA GLN A 50 20.15 4.27 -6.55
C GLN A 50 20.14 3.66 -5.14
N GLU A 51 20.93 2.60 -4.93
CA GLU A 51 21.17 2.07 -3.59
C GLU A 51 21.82 3.11 -2.66
N ASN A 52 21.60 3.01 -1.35
CA ASN A 52 22.22 3.89 -0.36
C ASN A 52 22.09 5.40 -0.69
N SER A 53 20.95 5.80 -1.26
CA SER A 53 20.69 7.19 -1.70
C SER A 53 19.79 7.98 -0.74
N VAL A 54 19.05 7.30 0.14
CA VAL A 54 18.08 7.90 1.06
C VAL A 54 18.63 7.92 2.48
N ASP A 55 18.49 9.06 3.17
CA ASP A 55 18.92 9.23 4.56
C ASP A 55 17.81 8.95 5.60
N LEU A 56 16.54 8.98 5.20
CA LEU A 56 15.37 8.70 6.02
C LEU A 56 14.23 8.21 5.15
N VAL A 57 13.64 7.06 5.47
CA VAL A 57 12.32 6.70 4.96
C VAL A 57 11.29 7.15 5.99
N LEU A 58 10.37 8.03 5.61
CA LEU A 58 9.24 8.43 6.44
C LEU A 58 7.96 8.17 5.65
N THR A 59 7.12 7.26 6.13
CA THR A 59 5.91 6.86 5.41
C THR A 59 4.79 6.46 6.35
N SER A 60 3.56 6.60 5.86
CA SER A 60 2.37 5.98 6.44
C SER A 60 1.83 5.00 5.40
N ILE A 61 2.13 3.72 5.54
CA ILE A 61 1.67 2.70 4.59
C ILE A 61 0.15 2.49 4.69
N PRO A 62 -0.52 2.04 3.61
CA PRO A 62 -1.96 1.78 3.63
C PRO A 62 -2.38 0.79 4.72
N PHE A 63 -3.59 0.96 5.25
CA PHE A 63 -4.12 0.15 6.35
C PHE A 63 -4.71 -1.19 5.87
N SER A 64 -3.94 -1.95 5.09
CA SER A 64 -4.40 -3.20 4.43
C SER A 64 -5.73 -2.97 3.69
N ASN A 65 -6.67 -3.90 3.81
CA ASN A 65 -7.97 -3.93 3.14
C ASN A 65 -9.00 -2.90 3.66
N HIS A 66 -8.57 -1.86 4.40
CA HIS A 66 -9.52 -0.89 4.95
C HIS A 66 -9.95 0.17 3.92
N TYR A 67 -9.01 0.59 3.08
CA TYR A 67 -9.24 1.60 2.05
C TYR A 67 -8.51 1.19 0.78
N GLU A 68 -9.15 1.37 -0.36
CA GLU A 68 -8.50 1.47 -1.66
C GLU A 68 -8.36 2.96 -1.99
N TYR A 69 -7.16 3.40 -2.38
CA TYR A 69 -6.87 4.82 -2.62
C TYR A 69 -7.00 5.20 -4.10
N THR A 70 -6.96 4.20 -4.98
CA THR A 70 -7.01 4.32 -6.42
C THR A 70 -7.80 3.15 -7.03
N PRO A 71 -8.36 3.30 -8.23
CA PRO A 71 -8.99 2.19 -8.95
C PRO A 71 -7.96 1.25 -9.60
N SER A 72 -6.67 1.31 -9.23
CA SER A 72 -5.65 0.46 -9.82
C SER A 72 -5.64 -0.95 -9.22
N TYR A 73 -5.24 -1.94 -10.01
CA TYR A 73 -4.89 -3.26 -9.47
C TYR A 73 -3.62 -3.24 -8.61
N ASN A 74 -2.74 -2.26 -8.81
CA ASN A 74 -1.50 -2.13 -8.06
C ASN A 74 -1.69 -1.42 -6.70
N ASP A 75 -2.91 -0.99 -6.38
CA ASP A 75 -3.19 -0.35 -5.11
C ASP A 75 -2.97 -1.36 -3.96
N PHE A 76 -2.11 -1.05 -2.99
CA PHE A 76 -1.92 -1.93 -1.84
C PHE A 76 -3.21 -2.16 -1.03
N GLY A 77 -4.16 -1.22 -1.10
CA GLY A 77 -5.49 -1.37 -0.54
C GLY A 77 -6.34 -2.42 -1.23
N HIS A 78 -6.00 -2.79 -2.48
CA HIS A 78 -6.67 -3.86 -3.23
C HIS A 78 -6.23 -5.25 -2.76
N THR A 79 -6.49 -5.52 -1.49
CA THR A 79 -6.06 -6.73 -0.79
C THR A 79 -7.22 -7.30 0.01
N ASN A 80 -7.18 -8.62 0.26
CA ASN A 80 -8.28 -9.30 0.96
C ASN A 80 -8.12 -9.23 2.49
N ASN A 81 -6.87 -9.16 2.96
CA ASN A 81 -6.49 -9.21 4.36
C ASN A 81 -5.04 -8.73 4.52
N ASP A 82 -4.56 -8.70 5.77
CA ASP A 82 -3.18 -8.29 6.07
C ASP A 82 -2.12 -9.16 5.39
N GLN A 83 -2.36 -10.47 5.27
CA GLN A 83 -1.40 -11.38 4.63
C GLN A 83 -1.19 -11.03 3.16
N HIS A 84 -2.28 -10.88 2.40
CA HIS A 84 -2.21 -10.44 1.00
C HIS A 84 -1.61 -9.03 0.88
N PHE A 85 -1.87 -8.13 1.83
CA PHE A 85 -1.22 -6.82 1.87
C PHE A 85 0.30 -6.90 2.05
N PHE A 86 0.78 -7.72 2.99
CA PHE A 86 2.21 -7.86 3.21
C PHE A 86 2.92 -8.59 2.06
N GLU A 87 2.24 -9.54 1.39
CA GLU A 87 2.73 -10.15 0.14
C GLU A 87 2.94 -9.11 -0.98
N GLN A 88 2.08 -8.09 -1.07
CA GLN A 88 2.33 -6.99 -1.99
C GLN A 88 3.47 -6.07 -1.50
N MET A 89 3.55 -5.81 -0.20
CA MET A 89 4.66 -5.05 0.39
C MET A 89 6.02 -5.75 0.24
N ASP A 90 6.07 -7.05 -0.03
CA ASP A 90 7.31 -7.79 -0.34
C ASP A 90 8.01 -7.26 -1.59
N PHE A 91 7.30 -6.57 -2.50
CA PHE A 91 7.90 -5.92 -3.65
C PHE A 91 8.53 -4.56 -3.30
N LEU A 92 7.98 -3.84 -2.32
CA LEU A 92 8.46 -2.51 -1.92
C LEU A 92 9.54 -2.57 -0.82
N THR A 93 9.34 -3.41 0.18
CA THR A 93 10.13 -3.40 1.44
C THR A 93 11.63 -3.66 1.20
N PRO A 94 12.03 -4.64 0.35
CA PRO A 94 13.44 -4.81 -0.01
C PRO A 94 14.02 -3.61 -0.74
N GLN A 95 13.22 -2.93 -1.57
CA GLN A 95 13.66 -1.72 -2.27
C GLN A 95 13.88 -0.57 -1.29
N LEU A 96 12.99 -0.41 -0.30
CA LEU A 96 13.17 0.57 0.78
C LEU A 96 14.49 0.32 1.56
N LEU A 97 14.81 -0.93 1.88
CA LEU A 97 16.07 -1.26 2.55
C LEU A 97 17.27 -0.96 1.65
N ARG A 98 17.20 -1.33 0.37
CA ARG A 98 18.28 -1.12 -0.61
C ARG A 98 18.62 0.35 -0.81
N VAL A 99 17.60 1.22 -0.89
CA VAL A 99 17.82 2.66 -1.12
C VAL A 99 18.23 3.39 0.15
N LEU A 100 17.90 2.86 1.33
CA LEU A 100 18.28 3.45 2.62
C LEU A 100 19.76 3.25 2.89
N LYS A 101 20.47 4.32 3.24
CA LYS A 101 21.89 4.25 3.63
C LYS A 101 22.08 3.39 4.89
N PRO A 102 23.22 2.68 5.05
CA PRO A 102 23.49 1.90 6.24
C PRO A 102 23.47 2.77 7.50
N GLY A 103 22.83 2.27 8.57
CA GLY A 103 22.71 2.99 9.85
C GLY A 103 21.65 4.10 9.86
N ARG A 104 20.84 4.26 8.80
CA ARG A 104 19.72 5.19 8.76
C ARG A 104 18.40 4.54 9.17
N VAL A 105 17.39 5.38 9.37
CA VAL A 105 16.11 5.00 9.95
C VAL A 105 15.03 4.94 8.88
N ALA A 106 14.16 3.93 8.97
CA ALA A 106 12.84 3.93 8.36
C ALA A 106 11.78 4.08 9.45
N ALA A 107 11.04 5.19 9.42
CA ALA A 107 9.95 5.50 10.33
C ALA A 107 8.62 5.19 9.63
N ILE A 108 7.96 4.12 10.06
CA ILE A 108 6.72 3.63 9.47
C ILE A 108 5.57 3.93 10.42
N HIS A 109 4.73 4.89 10.03
CA HIS A 109 3.51 5.21 10.75
C HIS A 109 2.38 4.27 10.34
N VAL A 110 1.77 3.62 11.31
CA VAL A 110 0.64 2.71 11.13
C VAL A 110 -0.31 2.82 12.32
N LYS A 111 -1.52 2.32 12.14
CA LYS A 111 -2.56 2.36 13.18
C LYS A 111 -3.21 0.99 13.32
N ASP A 112 -3.38 0.58 14.58
CA ASP A 112 -4.19 -0.58 14.91
C ASP A 112 -5.66 -0.33 14.63
N ARG A 113 -6.31 -1.36 14.08
CA ARG A 113 -7.70 -1.25 13.62
C ARG A 113 -8.63 -1.94 14.60
N ILE A 114 -9.66 -1.25 15.03
CA ILE A 114 -10.75 -1.86 15.81
C ILE A 114 -11.67 -2.60 14.85
N LEU A 115 -11.88 -3.89 15.11
CA LEU A 115 -12.79 -4.74 14.38
C LEU A 115 -14.04 -4.95 15.24
N PHE A 116 -15.21 -4.56 14.74
CA PHE A 116 -16.45 -4.71 15.49
C PHE A 116 -16.81 -6.18 15.71
N GLY A 117 -17.38 -6.51 16.87
CA GLY A 117 -17.78 -7.88 17.22
C GLY A 117 -18.78 -8.49 16.24
N SER A 118 -19.62 -7.66 15.61
CA SER A 118 -20.54 -8.08 14.54
C SER A 118 -19.83 -8.51 13.26
N VAL A 119 -18.65 -7.94 12.97
CA VAL A 119 -17.84 -8.28 11.80
C VAL A 119 -17.00 -9.54 12.06
N THR A 120 -16.47 -9.69 13.28
CA THR A 120 -15.59 -10.81 13.64
C THR A 120 -16.31 -12.04 14.14
N GLY A 121 -17.59 -11.91 14.51
CA GLY A 121 -18.39 -12.99 15.11
C GLY A 121 -18.04 -13.30 16.57
N THR A 122 -17.15 -12.52 17.19
CA THR A 122 -16.68 -12.76 18.58
C THR A 122 -17.61 -12.19 19.65
N GLY A 123 -18.62 -11.40 19.26
CA GLY A 123 -19.55 -10.75 20.19
C GLY A 123 -18.95 -9.55 20.95
N MET A 124 -17.67 -9.22 20.74
CA MET A 124 -17.02 -8.04 21.32
C MET A 124 -16.05 -7.40 20.31
N PRO A 125 -15.77 -6.08 20.39
CA PRO A 125 -14.75 -5.48 19.56
C PRO A 125 -13.38 -6.12 19.81
N THR A 126 -12.65 -6.41 18.74
CA THR A 126 -11.26 -6.88 18.81
C THR A 126 -10.33 -5.90 18.11
N VAL A 127 -9.03 -6.05 18.31
CA VAL A 127 -8.02 -5.18 17.70
C VAL A 127 -7.22 -5.98 16.70
N ASN A 128 -7.06 -5.47 15.49
CA ASN A 128 -6.03 -5.90 14.57
C ASN A 128 -4.72 -5.19 14.94
N PRO A 129 -3.71 -5.91 15.48
CA PRO A 129 -2.43 -5.32 15.88
C PRO A 129 -1.55 -5.09 14.64
N PHE A 130 -1.98 -4.16 13.77
CA PHE A 130 -1.31 -3.88 12.51
C PHE A 130 0.10 -3.36 12.74
N HIS A 131 0.34 -2.57 13.81
CA HIS A 131 1.69 -2.12 14.16
C HIS A 131 2.66 -3.29 14.39
N ALA A 132 2.25 -4.31 15.14
CA ALA A 132 3.08 -5.47 15.44
C ALA A 132 3.36 -6.29 14.16
N LYS A 133 2.35 -6.46 13.31
CA LYS A 133 2.51 -7.14 12.01
C LYS A 133 3.49 -6.38 11.11
N THR A 134 3.42 -5.05 11.08
CA THR A 134 4.38 -4.21 10.36
C THR A 134 5.80 -4.38 10.92
N ILE A 135 5.98 -4.41 12.24
CA ILE A 135 7.30 -4.66 12.85
C ILE A 135 7.88 -5.99 12.35
N PHE A 136 7.11 -7.08 12.44
CA PHE A 136 7.59 -8.40 12.02
C PHE A 136 7.86 -8.49 10.52
N HIS A 137 7.02 -7.86 9.70
CA HIS A 137 7.24 -7.77 8.25
C HIS A 137 8.57 -7.11 7.90
N TYR A 138 8.82 -5.90 8.40
CA TYR A 138 10.07 -5.18 8.11
C TYR A 138 11.29 -5.92 8.67
N MET A 139 11.19 -6.54 9.84
CA MET A 139 12.26 -7.37 10.40
C MET A 139 12.58 -8.59 9.53
N ALA A 140 11.57 -9.25 8.95
CA ALA A 140 11.77 -10.37 8.04
C ALA A 140 12.53 -9.96 6.76
N HIS A 141 12.45 -8.69 6.36
CA HIS A 141 13.17 -8.10 5.23
C HIS A 141 14.52 -7.50 5.58
N GLY A 142 15.01 -7.67 6.81
CA GLY A 142 16.36 -7.26 7.22
C GLY A 142 16.47 -5.91 7.93
N PHE A 143 15.35 -5.23 8.21
CA PHE A 143 15.38 -4.07 9.10
C PHE A 143 15.58 -4.49 10.56
N ALA A 144 16.30 -3.67 11.33
CA ALA A 144 16.43 -3.83 12.77
C ALA A 144 15.41 -2.94 13.50
N PHE A 145 14.60 -3.53 14.38
CA PHE A 145 13.65 -2.77 15.19
C PHE A 145 14.36 -2.12 16.37
N ILE A 146 14.34 -0.77 16.44
CA ILE A 146 15.01 0.00 17.49
C ILE A 146 14.04 0.63 18.50
N GLY A 147 12.74 0.67 18.19
CA GLY A 147 11.74 1.24 19.08
C GLY A 147 10.48 1.69 18.35
N GLN A 148 9.49 2.10 19.15
CA GLN A 148 8.22 2.67 18.71
C GLN A 148 7.87 3.89 19.56
N ILE A 149 7.11 4.81 18.98
CA ILE A 149 6.55 5.99 19.67
C ILE A 149 5.03 5.86 19.59
N THR A 150 4.34 6.05 20.73
CA THR A 150 2.88 5.90 20.89
C THR A 150 2.22 7.16 21.42
#